data_AF-A0A7K4XXF3-F1
#
_entry.id   AF-A0A7K4XXF3-F1
#
_cell.length_a   1.000
_cell.length_b   1.000
_cell.length_c   1.000
_cell.angle_alpha   90.00
_cell.angle_beta   90.00
_cell.angle_gamma   90.00
#
_symmetry.space_group_name_H-M   'P 1'
#
loop_
_entity.id
_entity.type
_entity.pdbx_description
1 polymer ?
#
loop_
_entity_poly.entity_id
_entity_poly.type
_entity_poly.pdbx_seq_one_letter_code
_entity_poly.pdbx_strand_id
1 'polypeptide(L)'
;LRVTVEDAKCIQANAFIQAEIFQDFSVQKESVIFRISLSVLLDCLTIFGTSSLPGTSTALRMCYRDYGYPLMLFLEEGGVVTVCKINTQEPEELLDFDFCSTKVVNKIILQSEGLREAFAELDMTSEVLQITMSPDKPYFRLSTFGNAGSAHVDYPRDSDLMEAFHCTQTQTNRYKISLLKPSTKALALSCKVSIRTDAQGFLSLQYMIRNEDGQICFVEYYCCPDENITEAEL
;
A
#
# COMPACT_ATOMS: atom_id res chain seq x y z
N LEU A 1 -11.22 -1.58 10.71
CA LEU A 1 -10.34 -2.77 10.58
C LEU A 1 -9.01 -2.36 9.95
N ARG A 2 -7.88 -2.76 10.55
CA ARG A 2 -6.53 -2.58 9.99
C ARG A 2 -5.89 -3.95 9.77
N VAL A 3 -5.34 -4.17 8.57
CA VAL A 3 -4.56 -5.37 8.26
C VAL A 3 -3.14 -4.93 7.93
N THR A 4 -2.16 -5.52 8.62
CA THR A 4 -0.74 -5.18 8.46
C THR A 4 0.03 -6.39 7.96
N VAL A 5 0.91 -6.18 6.98
CA VAL A 5 1.93 -7.16 6.55
C VAL A 5 3.30 -6.49 6.54
N GLU A 6 4.32 -7.25 6.90
CA GLU A 6 5.70 -6.80 7.00
C GLU A 6 6.61 -7.77 6.25
N ASP A 7 7.68 -7.22 5.64
CA ASP A 7 8.72 -8.04 5.02
C ASP A 7 10.11 -7.48 5.32
N ALA A 8 11.01 -8.39 5.70
CA ALA A 8 12.43 -8.17 5.95
C ALA A 8 12.81 -6.98 6.85
N LYS A 9 11.88 -6.46 7.66
CA LYS A 9 12.02 -5.19 8.41
C LYS A 9 12.27 -3.94 7.58
N CYS A 10 12.14 -4.05 6.26
CA CYS A 10 12.36 -2.94 5.33
C CYS A 10 11.05 -2.36 4.80
N ILE A 11 9.96 -3.15 4.88
CA ILE A 11 8.65 -2.80 4.35
C ILE A 11 7.58 -3.07 5.39
N GLN A 12 6.60 -2.17 5.44
CA GLN A 12 5.30 -2.45 6.04
C GLN A 12 4.18 -1.97 5.12
N ALA A 13 3.16 -2.79 4.91
CA ALA A 13 1.95 -2.40 4.21
C ALA A 13 0.75 -2.51 5.14
N ASN A 14 -0.07 -1.47 5.18
CA ASN A 14 -1.26 -1.36 6.01
C ASN A 14 -2.48 -1.13 5.13
N ALA A 15 -3.50 -1.97 5.24
CA ALA A 15 -4.81 -1.74 4.64
C ALA A 15 -5.81 -1.30 5.71
N PHE A 16 -6.47 -0.17 5.48
CA PHE A 16 -7.46 0.41 6.39
C PHE A 16 -8.85 0.35 5.77
N ILE A 17 -9.74 -0.34 6.46
CA ILE A 17 -11.16 -0.44 6.10
C ILE A 17 -11.94 0.20 7.24
N GLN A 18 -12.58 1.34 6.95
CA GLN A 18 -13.37 2.11 7.91
C GLN A 18 -14.62 1.33 8.34
N ALA A 19 -15.15 1.62 9.54
CA ALA A 19 -16.29 0.89 10.09
C ALA A 19 -17.56 1.08 9.24
N GLU A 20 -17.69 2.26 8.63
CA GLU A 20 -18.79 2.71 7.78
C GLU A 20 -18.91 1.93 6.46
N ILE A 21 -17.88 1.16 6.10
CA ILE A 21 -17.90 0.28 4.93
C ILE A 21 -18.71 -0.99 5.23
N PHE A 22 -18.77 -1.40 6.50
CA PHE A 22 -19.52 -2.58 6.91
C PHE A 22 -20.97 -2.21 7.21
N GLN A 23 -21.91 -3.08 6.84
CA GLN A 23 -23.31 -2.92 7.21
C GLN A 23 -23.51 -3.06 8.73
N ASP A 24 -22.70 -3.89 9.38
CA ASP A 24 -22.61 -4.02 10.84
C ASP A 24 -21.15 -4.17 11.25
N PHE A 25 -20.69 -3.34 12.19
CA PHE A 25 -19.35 -3.41 12.76
C PHE A 25 -19.42 -3.15 14.26
N SER A 26 -19.07 -4.17 15.05
CA SER A 26 -19.08 -4.07 16.51
C SER A 26 -17.80 -4.68 17.10
N VAL A 27 -17.19 -3.96 18.03
CA VAL A 27 -16.02 -4.39 18.80
C VAL A 27 -16.30 -4.11 20.27
N GLN A 28 -16.22 -5.14 21.11
CA GLN A 28 -16.58 -5.04 22.54
C GLN A 28 -15.43 -4.53 23.42
N LYS A 29 -14.19 -4.62 22.94
CA LYS A 29 -12.97 -4.18 23.62
C LYS A 29 -12.42 -2.93 22.92
N GLU A 30 -11.54 -2.21 23.60
CA GLU A 30 -10.87 -1.03 23.03
C GLU A 30 -10.05 -1.39 21.77
N SER A 31 -9.35 -2.52 21.81
CA SER A 31 -8.65 -3.07 20.65
C SER A 31 -8.67 -4.60 20.68
N VAL A 32 -8.63 -5.19 19.49
CA VAL A 32 -8.54 -6.64 19.28
C VAL A 32 -7.50 -6.89 18.21
N ILE A 33 -6.48 -7.66 18.53
CA ILE A 33 -5.34 -7.93 17.64
C ILE A 33 -5.08 -9.43 17.64
N PHE A 34 -4.94 -10.00 16.45
CA PHE A 34 -4.58 -11.40 16.23
C PHE A 34 -3.87 -11.53 14.89
N ARG A 35 -3.05 -12.58 14.74
CA ARG A 35 -2.37 -12.91 13.48
C ARG A 35 -3.06 -14.08 12.79
N ILE A 36 -3.14 -14.05 11.46
CA ILE A 36 -3.67 -15.12 10.61
C ILE A 36 -2.85 -15.25 9.34
N SER A 37 -2.98 -16.39 8.65
CA SER A 37 -2.44 -16.53 7.30
C SER A 37 -3.28 -15.70 6.31
N LEU A 38 -2.67 -14.66 5.73
CA LEU A 38 -3.35 -13.81 4.76
C LEU A 38 -3.74 -14.57 3.48
N SER A 39 -2.94 -15.54 3.03
CA SER A 39 -3.29 -16.36 1.86
C SER A 39 -4.56 -17.18 2.12
N VAL A 40 -4.65 -17.83 3.29
CA VAL A 40 -5.85 -18.60 3.67
C VAL A 40 -7.07 -17.70 3.80
N LEU A 41 -6.91 -16.49 4.35
CA LEU A 41 -7.99 -15.51 4.40
C LEU A 41 -8.48 -15.16 2.99
N LEU A 42 -7.57 -14.83 2.07
CA LEU A 42 -7.91 -14.46 0.70
C LEU A 42 -8.60 -15.62 -0.03
N ASP A 43 -8.07 -16.83 0.08
CA ASP A 43 -8.68 -18.04 -0.51
C ASP A 43 -10.12 -18.25 -0.01
N CYS A 44 -10.37 -18.00 1.28
CA CYS A 44 -11.72 -18.10 1.85
C CYS A 44 -12.64 -16.97 1.35
N LEU A 45 -12.12 -15.74 1.22
CA LEU A 45 -12.89 -14.59 0.74
C LEU A 45 -13.27 -14.72 -0.74
N THR A 46 -12.49 -15.46 -1.53
CA THR A 46 -12.74 -15.69 -2.96
C THR A 46 -13.25 -17.10 -3.26
N ILE A 47 -13.88 -17.77 -2.30
CA ILE A 47 -14.29 -19.17 -2.45
C ILE A 47 -15.33 -19.38 -3.57
N PHE A 48 -16.15 -18.37 -3.85
CA PHE A 48 -17.12 -18.35 -4.95
C PHE A 48 -16.53 -17.85 -6.29
N GLY A 49 -15.21 -17.64 -6.32
CA GLY A 49 -14.48 -17.10 -7.47
C GLY A 49 -14.29 -15.59 -7.40
N THR A 50 -13.46 -15.07 -8.30
CA THR A 50 -13.14 -13.63 -8.40
C THR A 50 -13.96 -12.90 -9.47
N SER A 51 -14.73 -13.63 -10.27
CA SER A 51 -15.60 -13.09 -11.30
C SER A 51 -17.04 -13.06 -10.79
N SER A 52 -17.44 -11.96 -10.16
CA SER A 52 -18.85 -11.73 -9.87
C SER A 52 -19.60 -11.56 -11.19
N LEU A 53 -20.63 -12.39 -11.40
CA LEU A 53 -21.58 -12.12 -12.48
C LEU A 53 -22.37 -10.84 -12.13
N PRO A 54 -22.81 -10.05 -13.12
CA PRO A 54 -23.65 -8.88 -12.86
C PRO A 54 -24.91 -9.30 -12.09
N GLY A 55 -25.10 -8.73 -10.89
CA GLY A 55 -26.26 -9.02 -10.03
C GLY A 55 -26.07 -10.15 -9.01
N THR A 56 -24.91 -10.79 -8.96
CA THR A 56 -24.54 -11.72 -7.86
C THR A 56 -23.51 -11.06 -6.95
N SER A 57 -23.82 -10.98 -5.65
CA SER A 57 -22.90 -10.50 -4.61
C SER A 57 -22.75 -11.56 -3.54
N THR A 58 -21.51 -11.84 -3.12
CA THR A 58 -21.24 -12.66 -1.94
C THR A 58 -21.38 -11.80 -0.68
N ALA A 59 -22.30 -12.15 0.22
CA ALA A 59 -22.39 -11.56 1.55
C ALA A 59 -21.31 -12.16 2.48
N LEU A 60 -20.74 -11.34 3.36
CA LEU A 60 -19.73 -11.78 4.33
C LEU A 60 -20.15 -11.39 5.76
N ARG A 61 -20.03 -12.34 6.68
CA ARG A 61 -20.03 -12.07 8.12
C ARG A 61 -18.74 -12.62 8.75
N MET A 62 -18.01 -11.73 9.43
CA MET A 62 -16.81 -12.08 10.18
C MET A 62 -17.10 -12.09 11.68
N CYS A 63 -16.67 -13.13 12.38
CA CYS A 63 -16.81 -13.26 13.82
C CYS A 63 -15.49 -13.69 14.46
N TYR A 64 -15.02 -12.94 15.44
CA TYR A 64 -13.90 -13.31 16.29
C TYR A 64 -14.32 -13.14 17.75
N ARG A 65 -14.20 -14.21 18.54
CA ARG A 65 -14.75 -14.25 19.90
C ARG A 65 -13.82 -13.59 20.91
N ASP A 66 -12.65 -14.17 21.11
CA ASP A 66 -11.63 -13.67 22.02
C ASP A 66 -10.28 -14.35 21.72
N TYR A 67 -9.25 -13.97 22.47
CA TYR A 67 -7.93 -14.58 22.45
C TYR A 67 -8.01 -16.12 22.50
N GLY A 68 -7.27 -16.77 21.58
CA GLY A 68 -7.25 -18.23 21.43
C GLY A 68 -8.39 -18.84 20.60
N TYR A 69 -9.40 -18.07 20.19
CA TYR A 69 -10.46 -18.54 19.30
C TYR A 69 -10.14 -18.28 17.82
N PRO A 70 -10.62 -19.11 16.88
CA PRO A 70 -10.42 -18.88 15.46
C PRO A 70 -11.21 -17.65 14.96
N LEU A 71 -10.76 -17.07 13.85
CA LEU A 71 -11.57 -16.19 13.01
C LEU A 71 -12.57 -17.04 12.22
N MET A 72 -13.85 -16.76 12.39
CA MET A 72 -14.93 -17.41 11.67
C MET A 72 -15.42 -16.51 10.54
N LEU A 73 -15.52 -17.06 9.33
CA LEU A 73 -16.11 -16.39 8.18
C LEU A 73 -17.36 -17.15 7.76
N PHE A 74 -18.46 -16.43 7.53
CA PHE A 74 -19.68 -16.95 6.95
C PHE A 74 -19.89 -16.22 5.64
N LEU A 75 -19.78 -16.92 4.52
CA LEU A 75 -20.00 -16.38 3.18
C LEU A 75 -21.28 -16.98 2.61
N GLU A 76 -22.08 -16.15 1.95
CA GLU A 76 -23.31 -16.59 1.28
C GLU A 76 -23.40 -15.99 -0.12
N GLU A 77 -23.66 -16.83 -1.12
CA GLU A 77 -23.93 -16.41 -2.49
C GLU A 77 -25.03 -17.29 -3.09
N GLY A 78 -26.13 -16.69 -3.53
CA GLY A 78 -27.21 -17.40 -4.22
C GLY A 78 -27.87 -18.51 -3.39
N GLY A 79 -27.90 -18.37 -2.06
CA GLY A 79 -28.41 -19.36 -1.11
C GLY A 79 -27.39 -20.43 -0.69
N VAL A 80 -26.18 -20.45 -1.28
CA VAL A 80 -25.10 -21.37 -0.89
C VAL A 80 -24.29 -20.72 0.23
N VAL A 81 -24.13 -21.44 1.35
CA VAL A 81 -23.41 -20.94 2.52
C VAL A 81 -22.10 -21.71 2.71
N THR A 82 -21.01 -20.97 2.85
CA THR A 82 -19.67 -21.49 3.20
C THR A 82 -19.25 -20.95 4.56
N VAL A 83 -18.75 -21.84 5.43
CA VAL A 83 -18.23 -21.47 6.75
C VAL A 83 -16.76 -21.80 6.83
N CYS A 84 -15.92 -20.78 7.00
CA CYS A 84 -14.48 -20.95 7.13
C CYS A 84 -14.06 -20.74 8.60
N LYS A 85 -13.14 -21.59 9.06
CA LYS A 85 -12.52 -21.49 10.38
C LYS A 85 -11.02 -21.31 10.20
N ILE A 86 -10.53 -20.10 10.48
CA ILE A 86 -9.12 -19.75 10.36
C ILE A 86 -8.52 -19.65 11.76
N ASN A 87 -7.53 -20.50 12.06
CA ASN A 87 -6.85 -20.46 13.35
C ASN A 87 -6.03 -19.17 13.47
N THR A 88 -6.16 -18.49 14.62
CA THR A 88 -5.37 -17.30 14.93
C THR A 88 -4.09 -17.64 15.68
N GLN A 89 -3.12 -16.76 15.57
CA GLN A 89 -1.83 -16.82 16.26
C GLN A 89 -1.64 -15.58 17.12
N GLU A 90 -0.72 -15.66 18.06
CA GLU A 90 -0.31 -14.53 18.88
C GLU A 90 0.32 -13.45 17.98
N PRO A 91 -0.08 -12.16 18.14
CA PRO A 91 0.54 -11.07 17.40
C PRO A 91 2.04 -10.96 17.72
N GLU A 92 2.85 -10.76 16.70
CA GLU A 92 4.24 -10.33 16.87
C GLU A 92 4.28 -8.81 17.07
N GLU A 93 5.34 -8.30 17.70
CA GLU A 93 5.58 -6.86 17.76
C GLU A 93 5.74 -6.33 16.32
N LEU A 94 4.83 -5.43 15.93
CA LEU A 94 4.89 -4.77 14.63
C LEU A 94 6.05 -3.77 14.62
N LEU A 95 6.64 -3.59 13.44
CA LEU A 95 7.57 -2.50 13.21
C LEU A 95 6.83 -1.17 13.38
N ASP A 96 7.31 -0.37 14.31
CA ASP A 96 6.87 1.00 14.45
C ASP A 96 7.65 1.87 13.44
N PHE A 97 7.18 1.87 12.20
CA PHE A 97 7.54 2.94 11.27
C PHE A 97 6.86 4.20 11.77
N ASP A 98 7.51 4.91 12.69
CA ASP A 98 6.99 6.13 13.29
C ASP A 98 7.06 7.33 12.32
N PHE A 99 6.57 7.12 11.10
CA PHE A 99 6.45 8.15 10.07
C PHE A 99 5.46 9.26 10.47
N CYS A 100 4.64 8.99 11.49
CA CYS A 100 3.75 9.97 12.11
C CYS A 100 4.52 10.95 13.01
N SER A 101 5.64 10.55 13.63
CA SER A 101 6.51 11.46 14.39
C SER A 101 7.64 12.06 13.57
N THR A 102 8.00 11.48 12.42
CA THR A 102 9.02 12.07 11.55
C THR A 102 8.48 13.28 10.79
N LYS A 103 9.29 14.34 10.72
CA LYS A 103 8.95 15.56 10.01
C LYS A 103 8.97 15.28 8.50
N VAL A 104 7.78 15.14 7.90
CA VAL A 104 7.62 15.05 6.44
C VAL A 104 8.30 16.25 5.78
N VAL A 105 9.26 15.98 4.90
CA VAL A 105 10.05 17.00 4.19
C VAL A 105 9.40 17.37 2.87
N ASN A 106 9.03 16.34 2.11
CA ASN A 106 8.40 16.48 0.81
C ASN A 106 7.11 15.67 0.75
N LYS A 107 6.07 16.24 0.14
CA LYS A 107 4.78 15.60 -0.09
C LYS A 107 4.27 15.93 -1.49
N ILE A 108 3.88 14.90 -2.22
CA ILE A 108 3.26 14.99 -3.54
C ILE A 108 1.97 14.18 -3.53
N ILE A 109 0.92 14.67 -4.20
CA ILE A 109 -0.28 13.89 -4.51
C ILE A 109 -0.43 13.86 -6.02
N LEU A 110 -0.43 12.65 -6.58
CA LEU A 110 -0.60 12.38 -8.00
C LEU A 110 -1.89 11.61 -8.25
N GLN A 111 -2.48 11.84 -9.41
CA GLN A 111 -3.43 10.90 -9.99
C GLN A 111 -2.71 9.56 -10.24
N SER A 112 -3.33 8.46 -9.82
CA SER A 112 -2.68 7.14 -9.87
C SER A 112 -2.31 6.70 -11.29
N GLU A 113 -3.00 7.21 -12.31
CA GLU A 113 -2.67 6.96 -13.71
C GLU A 113 -1.24 7.40 -14.06
N GLY A 114 -0.85 8.59 -13.64
CA GLY A 114 0.50 9.10 -13.89
C GLY A 114 1.58 8.18 -13.35
N LEU A 115 1.41 7.66 -12.13
CA LEU A 115 2.38 6.73 -11.54
C LEU A 115 2.34 5.35 -12.22
N ARG A 116 1.16 4.87 -12.66
CA ARG A 116 1.05 3.61 -13.42
C ARG A 116 1.84 3.66 -14.72
N GLU A 117 1.75 4.77 -15.45
CA GLU A 117 2.52 5.00 -16.66
C GLU A 117 4.03 4.95 -16.39
N ALA A 118 4.52 5.62 -15.33
CA ALA A 118 5.93 5.51 -14.95
C ALA A 118 6.36 4.08 -14.66
N PHE A 119 5.59 3.32 -13.88
CA PHE A 119 5.95 1.92 -13.58
C PHE A 119 5.91 1.01 -14.82
N ALA A 120 5.20 1.39 -15.88
CA ALA A 120 5.20 0.68 -17.16
C ALA A 120 6.41 1.05 -18.04
N GLU A 121 6.87 2.30 -17.98
CA GLU A 121 8.01 2.81 -18.76
C GLU A 121 9.38 2.51 -18.11
N LEU A 122 9.43 2.45 -16.77
CA LEU A 122 10.68 2.22 -16.04
C LEU A 122 11.17 0.77 -16.17
N ASP A 123 12.50 0.60 -16.14
CA ASP A 123 13.12 -0.72 -16.19
C ASP A 123 13.02 -1.42 -14.83
N MET A 124 12.00 -2.27 -14.70
CA MET A 124 11.74 -3.07 -13.51
C MET A 124 12.76 -4.21 -13.30
N THR A 125 13.75 -4.37 -14.19
CA THR A 125 14.92 -5.24 -13.97
C THR A 125 16.04 -4.55 -13.20
N SER A 126 15.99 -3.22 -13.05
CA SER A 126 16.92 -2.48 -12.20
C SER A 126 16.79 -2.90 -10.74
N GLU A 127 17.89 -2.85 -9.99
CA GLU A 127 17.90 -3.17 -8.57
C GLU A 127 17.25 -2.05 -7.74
N VAL A 128 17.36 -0.80 -8.20
CA VAL A 128 16.97 0.39 -7.44
C VAL A 128 16.08 1.35 -8.23
N LEU A 129 15.09 1.90 -7.54
CA LEU A 129 14.29 3.04 -7.97
C LEU A 129 14.78 4.25 -7.20
N GLN A 130 15.30 5.24 -7.93
CA GLN A 130 15.65 6.53 -7.36
C GLN A 130 14.48 7.49 -7.50
N ILE A 131 14.10 8.11 -6.38
CA ILE A 131 13.05 9.12 -6.31
C ILE A 131 13.70 10.45 -5.96
N THR A 132 13.52 11.44 -6.82
CA THR A 132 13.97 12.82 -6.60
C THR A 132 12.75 13.71 -6.39
N MET A 133 12.69 14.43 -5.27
CA MET A 133 11.67 15.42 -4.95
C MET A 133 12.37 16.75 -4.64
N SER A 134 11.98 17.84 -5.30
CA SER A 134 12.71 19.12 -5.24
C SER A 134 11.78 20.31 -5.47
N PRO A 135 11.96 21.46 -4.79
CA PRO A 135 11.25 22.69 -5.15
C PRO A 135 11.62 23.18 -6.56
N ASP A 136 12.82 22.83 -7.04
CA ASP A 136 13.36 23.19 -8.36
C ASP A 136 13.26 22.03 -9.36
N LYS A 137 13.38 22.34 -10.65
CA LYS A 137 13.42 21.34 -11.74
C LYS A 137 14.42 20.22 -11.42
N PRO A 138 14.07 18.93 -11.61
CA PRO A 138 12.89 18.43 -12.34
C PRO A 138 11.60 18.31 -11.50
N TYR A 139 11.55 18.88 -10.30
CA TYR A 139 10.44 18.79 -9.33
C TYR A 139 10.21 17.39 -8.76
N PHE A 140 9.68 16.48 -9.57
CA PHE A 140 9.51 15.08 -9.21
C PHE A 140 10.01 14.18 -10.32
N ARG A 141 10.99 13.34 -10.00
CA ARG A 141 11.60 12.42 -10.95
C ARG A 141 11.70 11.03 -10.37
N LEU A 142 11.31 10.05 -11.17
CA LEU A 142 11.55 8.63 -10.94
C LEU A 142 12.65 8.16 -11.88
N SER A 143 13.57 7.34 -11.40
CA SER A 143 14.71 6.88 -12.21
C SER A 143 15.10 5.45 -11.91
N THR A 144 15.39 4.69 -12.96
CA THR A 144 15.92 3.32 -12.89
C THR A 144 17.23 3.25 -13.65
N PHE A 145 18.14 2.40 -13.18
CA PHE A 145 19.47 2.22 -13.75
C PHE A 145 19.62 0.75 -14.13
N GLY A 146 19.23 0.42 -15.35
CA GLY A 146 19.24 -0.94 -15.87
C GLY A 146 20.49 -1.23 -16.71
N ASN A 147 20.63 -2.47 -17.15
CA ASN A 147 21.77 -2.90 -17.97
C ASN A 147 21.84 -2.17 -19.33
N ALA A 148 20.69 -1.72 -19.85
CA ALA A 148 20.58 -1.03 -21.13
C ALA A 148 20.74 0.51 -21.02
N GLY A 149 20.90 1.06 -19.81
CA GLY A 149 21.04 2.49 -19.55
C GLY A 149 20.11 3.00 -18.44
N SER A 150 20.13 4.32 -18.21
CA SER A 150 19.20 4.98 -17.28
C SER A 150 17.90 5.38 -17.97
N ALA A 151 16.79 5.17 -17.27
CA ALA A 151 15.48 5.69 -17.64
C ALA A 151 15.01 6.70 -16.58
N HIS A 152 14.36 7.77 -17.02
CA HIS A 152 13.88 8.85 -16.17
C HIS A 152 12.46 9.24 -16.56
N VAL A 153 11.57 9.37 -15.58
CA VAL A 153 10.22 9.93 -15.76
C VAL A 153 10.09 11.17 -14.89
N ASP A 154 9.79 12.29 -15.53
CA ASP A 154 9.71 13.61 -14.90
C ASP A 154 8.27 14.10 -14.85
N TYR A 155 7.86 14.60 -13.69
CA TYR A 155 6.56 15.23 -13.48
C TYR A 155 6.77 16.70 -13.13
N PRO A 156 6.45 17.62 -14.06
CA PRO A 156 6.41 19.04 -13.78
C PRO A 156 5.43 19.36 -12.64
N ARG A 157 5.70 20.43 -11.89
CA ARG A 157 4.82 20.91 -10.83
C ARG A 157 3.41 21.25 -11.33
N ASP A 158 3.30 21.71 -12.57
CA ASP A 158 2.09 22.14 -13.27
C ASP A 158 1.47 21.03 -14.15
N SER A 159 1.91 19.78 -13.99
CA SER A 159 1.29 18.64 -14.67
C SER A 159 -0.18 18.47 -14.29
N ASP A 160 -1.05 18.15 -15.24
CA ASP A 160 -2.47 17.83 -14.98
C ASP A 160 -2.65 16.64 -14.03
N LEU A 161 -1.65 15.76 -13.94
CA LEU A 161 -1.62 14.62 -13.04
C LEU A 161 -1.27 15.02 -11.60
N MET A 162 -0.73 16.22 -11.38
CA MET A 162 -0.27 16.73 -10.09
C MET A 162 -1.41 17.45 -9.36
N GLU A 163 -1.95 16.82 -8.32
CA GLU A 163 -3.03 17.42 -7.52
C GLU A 163 -2.51 18.27 -6.37
N ALA A 164 -1.37 17.89 -5.78
CA ALA A 164 -0.75 18.66 -4.72
C ALA A 164 0.76 18.52 -4.76
N PHE A 165 1.46 19.65 -4.65
CA PHE A 165 2.92 19.69 -4.66
C PHE A 165 3.43 20.51 -3.47
N HIS A 166 4.05 19.83 -2.51
CA HIS A 166 4.63 20.42 -1.30
C HIS A 166 6.04 19.87 -1.11
N CYS A 167 6.97 20.31 -1.95
CA CYS A 167 8.39 20.02 -1.79
C CYS A 167 9.12 21.27 -1.30
N THR A 168 9.81 21.16 -0.17
CA THR A 168 10.52 22.29 0.45
C THR A 168 12.04 22.16 0.35
N GLN A 169 12.53 20.94 0.13
CA GLN A 169 13.95 20.64 0.05
C GLN A 169 14.20 19.61 -1.05
N THR A 170 15.28 19.77 -1.80
CA THR A 170 15.75 18.75 -2.74
C THR A 170 16.23 17.52 -1.97
N GLN A 171 15.55 16.38 -2.18
CA GLN A 171 15.96 15.07 -1.68
C GLN A 171 15.95 14.05 -2.81
N THR A 172 16.99 13.22 -2.82
CA THR A 172 17.12 12.10 -3.74
C THR A 172 17.39 10.85 -2.92
N ASN A 173 16.44 9.92 -2.91
CA ASN A 173 16.51 8.67 -2.15
C ASN A 173 16.40 7.48 -3.12
N ARG A 174 17.15 6.42 -2.85
CA ARG A 174 17.10 5.16 -3.61
C ARG A 174 16.38 4.09 -2.79
N TYR A 175 15.62 3.23 -3.46
CA TYR A 175 14.87 2.14 -2.84
C TYR A 175 15.00 0.90 -3.69
N LYS A 176 15.08 -0.29 -3.07
CA LYS A 176 15.12 -1.55 -3.82
C LYS A 176 13.80 -1.77 -4.55
N ILE A 177 13.84 -1.96 -5.88
CA ILE A 177 12.62 -2.16 -6.70
C ILE A 177 11.88 -3.41 -6.28
N SER A 178 12.60 -4.48 -5.92
CA SER A 178 12.01 -5.73 -5.43
C SER A 178 11.09 -5.50 -4.22
N LEU A 179 11.44 -4.53 -3.38
CA LEU A 179 10.68 -4.13 -2.20
C LEU A 179 9.49 -3.23 -2.55
N LEU A 180 9.59 -2.37 -3.56
CA LEU A 180 8.47 -1.49 -3.97
C LEU A 180 7.48 -2.17 -4.92
N LYS A 181 7.89 -3.20 -5.66
CA LYS A 181 7.06 -3.87 -6.66
C LYS A 181 5.69 -4.33 -6.15
N PRO A 182 5.52 -4.86 -4.92
CA PRO A 182 4.20 -5.23 -4.41
C PRO A 182 3.22 -4.06 -4.26
N SER A 183 3.72 -2.83 -4.07
CA SER A 183 2.88 -1.62 -3.96
C SER A 183 2.08 -1.33 -5.24
N THR A 184 2.54 -1.83 -6.40
CA THR A 184 1.82 -1.71 -7.68
C THR A 184 0.43 -2.34 -7.66
N LYS A 185 0.18 -3.34 -6.79
CA LYS A 185 -1.16 -3.92 -6.59
C LYS A 185 -2.14 -2.91 -6.02
N ALA A 186 -1.71 -2.11 -5.04
CA ALA A 186 -2.51 -1.02 -4.49
C ALA A 186 -2.66 0.12 -5.50
N LEU A 187 -1.59 0.44 -6.24
CA LEU A 187 -1.61 1.44 -7.30
C LEU A 187 -2.65 1.12 -8.39
N ALA A 188 -2.76 -0.15 -8.79
CA ALA A 188 -3.73 -0.61 -9.80
C ALA A 188 -5.19 -0.36 -9.39
N LEU A 189 -5.50 -0.46 -8.10
CA LEU A 189 -6.85 -0.23 -7.55
C LEU A 189 -7.11 1.23 -7.16
N SER A 190 -6.05 2.03 -7.01
CA SER A 190 -6.14 3.39 -6.52
C SER A 190 -6.52 4.41 -7.61
N CYS A 191 -7.18 5.48 -7.18
CA CYS A 191 -7.44 6.66 -8.01
C CYS A 191 -6.43 7.79 -7.74
N LYS A 192 -5.89 7.88 -6.52
CA LYS A 192 -4.85 8.84 -6.13
C LYS A 192 -3.77 8.18 -5.30
N VAL A 193 -2.57 8.73 -5.37
CA VAL A 193 -1.43 8.33 -4.53
C VAL A 193 -0.78 9.56 -3.91
N SER A 194 -0.61 9.52 -2.58
CA SER A 194 0.21 10.49 -1.84
C SER A 194 1.59 9.89 -1.59
N ILE A 195 2.63 10.58 -2.05
CA ILE A 195 4.03 10.20 -1.93
C ILE A 195 4.68 11.16 -0.94
N ARG A 196 5.27 10.62 0.14
CA ARG A 196 5.93 11.41 1.18
C ARG A 196 7.32 10.86 1.46
N THR A 197 8.26 11.76 1.72
CA THR A 197 9.57 11.43 2.29
C THR A 197 9.83 12.24 3.55
N ASP A 198 10.51 11.62 4.51
CA ASP A 198 10.98 12.32 5.71
C ASP A 198 12.46 12.73 5.61
N ALA A 199 13.00 13.27 6.69
CA ALA A 199 14.38 13.73 6.75
C ALA A 199 15.42 12.59 6.65
N GLN A 200 15.03 11.36 6.99
CA GLN A 200 15.88 10.17 6.93
C GLN A 200 15.78 9.44 5.59
N GLY A 201 14.86 9.85 4.72
CA GLY A 201 14.65 9.24 3.41
C GLY A 201 13.72 8.03 3.45
N PHE A 202 12.96 7.81 4.53
CA PHE A 202 11.88 6.83 4.50
C PHE A 202 10.81 7.26 3.50
N LEU A 203 10.28 6.31 2.76
CA LEU A 203 9.19 6.51 1.82
C LEU A 203 7.87 6.10 2.45
N SER A 204 6.86 6.95 2.30
CA SER A 204 5.47 6.60 2.56
C SER A 204 4.63 6.82 1.30
N LEU A 205 4.02 5.75 0.81
CA LEU A 205 3.06 5.75 -0.28
C LEU A 205 1.67 5.46 0.29
N GLN A 206 0.75 6.40 0.15
CA GLN A 206 -0.64 6.22 0.58
C GLN A 206 -1.55 6.23 -0.65
N TYR A 207 -2.20 5.09 -0.89
CA TYR A 207 -3.09 4.86 -2.01
C TYR A 207 -4.54 5.06 -1.58
N MET A 208 -5.24 5.95 -2.26
CA MET A 208 -6.68 6.16 -2.10
C MET A 208 -7.42 5.25 -3.07
N ILE A 209 -8.15 4.26 -2.53
CA ILE A 209 -8.91 3.28 -3.30
C ILE A 209 -10.39 3.60 -3.14
N ARG A 210 -11.13 3.64 -4.24
CA ARG A 210 -12.59 3.79 -4.23
C ARG A 210 -13.21 2.43 -4.51
N ASN A 211 -14.08 1.94 -3.63
CA ASN A 211 -14.80 0.68 -3.84
C ASN A 211 -15.97 0.86 -4.83
N GLU A 212 -16.67 -0.23 -5.14
CA GLU A 212 -17.80 -0.24 -6.08
C GLU A 212 -18.97 0.66 -5.61
N ASP A 213 -19.15 0.79 -4.30
CA ASP A 213 -20.15 1.67 -3.67
C ASP A 213 -19.71 3.14 -3.60
N GLY A 214 -18.53 3.48 -4.12
CA GLY A 214 -17.98 4.84 -4.11
C GLY A 214 -17.34 5.29 -2.79
N GLN A 215 -17.32 4.42 -1.78
CA GLN A 215 -16.65 4.65 -0.50
C GLN A 215 -15.13 4.59 -0.65
N ILE A 216 -14.41 5.23 0.28
CA ILE A 216 -12.96 5.40 0.21
C ILE A 216 -12.26 4.52 1.24
N CYS A 217 -11.28 3.76 0.77
CA CYS A 217 -10.33 2.99 1.57
C CYS A 217 -8.91 3.52 1.35
N PHE A 218 -8.02 3.21 2.29
CA PHE A 218 -6.60 3.55 2.16
C PHE A 218 -5.71 2.33 2.31
N VAL A 219 -4.69 2.27 1.47
CA VAL A 219 -3.54 1.37 1.66
C VAL A 219 -2.30 2.22 1.84
N GLU A 220 -1.55 2.00 2.90
CA GLU A 220 -0.28 2.66 3.16
C GLU A 220 0.87 1.67 2.96
N TYR A 221 1.95 2.15 2.37
CA TYR A 221 3.17 1.40 2.14
C TYR A 221 4.35 2.21 2.65
N TYR A 222 5.13 1.60 3.55
CA TYR A 222 6.34 2.18 4.10
C TYR A 222 7.55 1.41 3.58
N CYS A 223 8.59 2.11 3.17
CA CYS A 223 9.84 1.50 2.70
C CYS A 223 11.04 2.30 3.21
N CYS A 224 12.03 1.61 3.78
CA CYS A 224 13.31 2.22 4.10
C CYS A 224 14.12 2.51 2.83
N PRO A 225 14.96 3.56 2.83
CA PRO A 225 15.91 3.79 1.73
C PRO A 225 16.95 2.68 1.66
N ASP A 226 17.57 2.52 0.49
CA ASP A 226 18.72 1.64 0.28
C ASP A 226 20.02 2.37 0.64
N GLU A 227 20.66 1.96 1.73
CA GLU A 227 21.88 2.58 2.27
C GLU A 227 23.17 2.09 1.59
N ASN A 228 23.09 1.18 0.62
CA ASN A 228 24.24 0.72 -0.17
C ASN A 228 24.70 1.81 -1.16
N ILE A 229 25.22 2.91 -0.62
CA ILE A 229 25.84 3.99 -1.36
C ILE A 229 27.33 3.91 -1.07
N THR A 230 28.11 3.35 -1.99
CA THR A 230 29.50 3.77 -2.13
C THR A 230 29.49 5.18 -2.73
N GLU A 231 30.17 6.12 -2.10
CA GLU A 231 30.35 7.53 -2.53
C GLU A 231 30.91 7.72 -3.96
N ALA A 232 31.13 6.65 -4.71
CA ALA A 232 31.66 6.65 -6.07
C ALA A 232 30.61 6.87 -7.18
N GLU A 233 29.32 6.97 -6.85
CA GLU A 233 28.21 7.14 -7.83
C GLU A 233 27.40 8.45 -7.67
N LEU A 234 27.92 9.42 -6.91
CA LEU A 234 27.44 10.81 -6.88
C LEU A 234 28.29 11.67 -7.82
#